data_AF-A0A351FQP0-F1
#
_entry.id   AF-A0A351FQP0-F1
#
_cell.length_a   1.000
_cell.length_b   1.000
_cell.length_c   1.000
_cell.angle_alpha   90.00
_cell.angle_beta   90.00
_cell.angle_gamma   90.00
#
_symmetry.space_group_name_H-M   'P 1'
#
loop_
_entity.id
_entity.type
_entity.pdbx_description
1 polymer ?
#
loop_
_entity_poly.entity_id
_entity_poly.type
_entity_poly.pdbx_seq_one_letter_code
_entity_poly.pdbx_strand_id
1 'polypeptide(L)'
;MNPNEVLRIVDALHRDKNIDPEIVFRAIEAAFVTAVRRKYGEEAEIEIRIDRSTGEISGNCDGNELDPGELGRIAAQTAKQVIIQKIREAERDALIEEFQQELDQMVSGTITRSDGGATTVSLGQVEAILPRGEQIPGESHHANERVRAIVIEVKPQGSRVKVVLSRTHIRLVQRLFEQEIPEIADEVITINNLSREPGYRSKVAVSSSDQRVDCVGACVGVRGNRIKNIVDELAGERIDIVRWDDDPEVLIPNALQPAE
;
A
#
# COMPACT_ATOMS: atom_id res chain seq x y z
N MET A 1 31.03 15.67 -13.16
CA MET A 1 29.69 15.64 -13.80
C MET A 1 29.64 16.82 -14.74
N ASN A 2 28.84 16.78 -15.81
CA ASN A 2 28.62 18.02 -16.57
C ASN A 2 27.73 18.94 -15.70
N PRO A 3 28.10 20.19 -15.36
CA PRO A 3 27.28 21.08 -14.52
C PRO A 3 25.82 21.18 -15.00
N ASN A 4 25.64 21.20 -16.32
CA ASN A 4 24.33 21.18 -16.99
C ASN A 4 23.50 19.91 -16.74
N GLU A 5 24.12 18.78 -16.41
CA GLU A 5 23.42 17.53 -16.13
C GLU A 5 22.73 17.58 -14.77
N VAL A 6 23.37 18.19 -13.76
CA VAL A 6 22.75 18.40 -12.43
C VAL A 6 21.50 19.26 -12.56
N LEU A 7 21.62 20.41 -13.24
CA LEU A 7 20.49 21.32 -13.46
C LEU A 7 19.33 20.63 -14.18
N ARG A 8 19.60 19.90 -15.27
CA ARG A 8 18.57 19.17 -16.01
C ARG A 8 17.81 18.16 -15.16
N ILE A 9 18.51 17.44 -14.27
CA ILE A 9 17.86 16.44 -13.45
C ILE A 9 17.07 17.07 -12.31
N VAL A 10 17.59 18.13 -11.68
CA VAL A 10 16.86 18.89 -10.67
C VAL A 10 15.57 19.48 -11.28
N ASP A 11 15.66 20.05 -12.48
CA ASP A 11 14.50 20.55 -13.22
C ASP A 11 13.48 19.47 -13.57
N ALA A 12 13.96 18.28 -13.96
CA ALA A 12 13.09 17.13 -14.26
C ALA A 12 12.35 16.67 -12.99
N LEU A 13 13.06 16.58 -11.86
CA LEU A 13 12.46 16.22 -10.57
C LEU A 13 11.42 17.23 -10.11
N HIS A 14 11.68 18.52 -10.32
CA HIS A 14 10.72 19.56 -10.00
C HIS A 14 9.46 19.46 -10.85
N ARG A 15 9.61 19.26 -12.17
CA ARG A 15 8.47 19.16 -13.08
C ARG A 15 7.64 17.90 -12.91
N ASP A 16 8.31 16.74 -12.80
CA ASP A 16 7.63 15.45 -12.85
C ASP A 16 7.08 15.03 -11.49
N LYS A 17 7.75 15.42 -10.40
CA LYS A 17 7.47 14.94 -9.04
C LYS A 17 7.17 16.06 -8.04
N ASN A 18 7.08 17.32 -8.51
CA ASN A 18 6.81 18.51 -7.69
C ASN A 18 7.76 18.66 -6.48
N ILE A 19 9.02 18.25 -6.64
CA ILE A 19 10.05 18.39 -5.60
C ILE A 19 10.66 19.78 -5.71
N ASP A 20 10.79 20.49 -4.60
CA ASP A 20 11.50 21.78 -4.58
C ASP A 20 12.98 21.57 -5.00
N PRO A 21 13.48 22.28 -6.04
CA PRO A 21 14.87 22.23 -6.47
C PRO A 21 15.86 22.39 -5.33
N GLU A 22 15.57 23.27 -4.38
CA GLU A 22 16.46 23.58 -3.26
C GLU A 22 16.66 22.38 -2.33
N ILE A 23 15.64 21.53 -2.16
CA ILE A 23 15.76 20.28 -1.39
C ILE A 23 16.73 19.32 -2.07
N VAL A 24 16.69 19.24 -3.40
CA VAL A 24 17.57 18.35 -4.18
C VAL A 24 19.01 18.85 -4.11
N PHE A 25 19.23 20.15 -4.33
CA PHE A 25 20.58 20.72 -4.26
C PHE A 25 21.23 20.53 -2.89
N ARG A 26 20.52 20.85 -1.80
CA ARG A 26 21.03 20.65 -0.43
C ARG A 26 21.37 19.19 -0.14
N ALA A 27 20.56 18.27 -0.65
CA ALA A 27 20.82 16.84 -0.49
C ALA A 27 22.10 16.42 -1.24
N ILE A 28 22.33 16.95 -2.45
CA ILE A 28 23.54 16.68 -3.22
C ILE A 28 24.78 17.27 -2.52
N GLU A 29 24.70 18.51 -2.04
CA GLU A 29 25.76 19.18 -1.27
C GLU A 29 26.15 18.38 -0.02
N ALA A 30 25.16 17.98 0.80
CA ALA A 30 25.39 17.19 2.01
C ALA A 30 26.04 15.82 1.71
N ALA A 31 25.63 15.18 0.61
CA ALA A 31 26.22 13.92 0.20
C ALA A 31 27.65 14.09 -0.31
N PHE A 32 27.96 15.20 -0.99
CA PHE A 32 29.33 15.53 -1.37
C PHE A 32 30.21 15.76 -0.15
N VAL A 33 29.73 16.51 0.85
CA VAL A 33 30.49 16.73 2.10
C VAL A 33 30.85 15.37 2.71
N THR A 34 29.89 14.45 2.76
CA THR A 34 30.12 13.07 3.26
C THR A 34 31.13 12.30 2.40
N ALA A 35 31.08 12.42 1.08
CA ALA A 35 31.97 11.72 0.16
C ALA A 35 33.41 12.26 0.21
N VAL A 36 33.57 13.58 0.32
CA VAL A 36 34.87 14.26 0.45
C VAL A 36 35.47 14.00 1.84
N ARG A 37 34.66 13.99 2.90
CA ARG A 37 35.11 13.69 4.27
C ARG A 37 35.78 12.32 4.38
N ARG A 38 35.25 11.31 3.70
CA ARG A 38 35.88 9.97 3.62
C ARG A 38 37.30 9.99 3.04
N LYS A 39 37.66 11.00 2.26
CA LYS A 39 38.96 11.12 1.60
C LYS A 39 39.95 11.98 2.39
N TYR A 40 39.49 13.08 2.99
CA TYR A 40 40.36 14.06 3.68
C TYR A 40 40.45 13.85 5.20
N GLY A 41 39.59 13.01 5.77
CA GLY A 41 39.60 12.67 7.20
C GLY A 41 38.30 13.07 7.90
N GLU A 42 37.93 12.31 8.93
CA GLU A 42 36.67 12.50 9.67
C GLU A 42 36.58 13.85 10.40
N GLU A 43 37.72 14.44 10.78
CA GLU A 43 37.79 15.71 11.51
C GLU A 43 37.87 16.95 10.61
N ALA A 44 37.98 16.79 9.29
CA ALA A 44 38.12 17.92 8.36
C ALA A 44 36.80 18.72 8.24
N GLU A 45 36.91 20.04 8.29
CA GLU A 45 35.80 20.96 8.04
C GLU A 45 35.64 21.16 6.53
N ILE A 46 34.53 20.68 5.98
CA ILE A 46 34.29 20.64 4.53
C ILE A 46 32.97 21.35 4.24
N GLU A 47 33.03 22.39 3.41
CA GLU A 47 31.87 23.07 2.85
C GLU A 47 31.82 22.82 1.34
N ILE A 48 30.65 22.45 0.81
CA ILE A 48 30.45 22.26 -0.62
C ILE A 48 29.20 23.00 -1.05
N ARG A 49 29.30 23.73 -2.16
CA ARG A 49 28.21 24.51 -2.74
C ARG A 49 28.06 24.23 -4.23
N ILE A 50 26.81 24.22 -4.67
CA ILE A 50 26.43 24.09 -6.08
C ILE A 50 25.79 25.41 -6.51
N ASP A 51 26.34 26.04 -7.54
CA ASP A 51 25.70 27.22 -8.12
C ASP A 51 24.36 26.82 -8.77
N ARG A 52 23.28 27.49 -8.37
CA ARG A 52 21.91 27.15 -8.81
C ARG A 52 21.65 27.50 -10.27
N SER A 53 22.45 28.39 -10.86
CA SER A 53 22.31 28.87 -12.24
C SER A 53 23.23 28.15 -13.22
N THR A 54 24.46 27.81 -12.78
CA THR A 54 25.47 27.17 -13.65
C THR A 54 25.63 25.67 -13.36
N GLY A 55 25.25 25.20 -12.17
CA GLY A 55 25.47 23.84 -11.70
C GLY A 55 26.92 23.56 -11.32
N GLU A 56 27.78 24.58 -11.28
CA GLU A 56 29.18 24.45 -10.89
C GLU A 56 29.31 24.10 -9.41
N ILE A 57 30.25 23.21 -9.11
CA ILE A 57 30.45 22.67 -7.77
C ILE A 57 31.76 23.23 -7.24
N SER A 58 31.69 23.92 -6.11
CA SER A 58 32.84 24.47 -5.40
C SER A 58 32.89 23.89 -4.00
N GLY A 59 34.09 23.76 -3.43
CA GLY A 59 34.22 23.30 -2.05
C GLY A 59 35.52 23.74 -1.40
N ASN A 60 35.48 23.84 -0.08
CA ASN A 60 36.64 24.10 0.77
C ASN A 60 36.90 22.92 1.72
N CYS A 61 38.15 22.78 2.16
CA CYS A 61 38.57 21.87 3.22
C CYS A 61 39.53 22.61 4.14
N ASP A 62 39.14 22.80 5.40
CA ASP A 62 39.90 23.53 6.41
C ASP A 62 40.36 24.93 5.93
N GLY A 63 39.48 25.61 5.20
CA GLY A 63 39.72 26.94 4.62
C GLY A 63 40.51 26.97 3.30
N ASN A 64 40.97 25.82 2.80
CA ASN A 64 41.65 25.73 1.50
C ASN A 64 40.69 25.29 0.38
N GLU A 65 40.80 25.89 -0.81
CA GLU A 65 40.03 25.47 -1.97
C GLU A 65 40.41 24.04 -2.40
N LEU A 66 39.39 23.22 -2.65
CA LEU A 66 39.54 21.87 -3.17
C LEU A 66 39.75 21.89 -4.70
N ASP A 67 40.54 20.95 -5.22
CA ASP A 67 40.76 20.83 -6.66
C ASP A 67 39.44 20.52 -7.41
N PRO A 68 39.03 21.38 -8.36
CA PRO A 68 37.84 21.16 -9.18
C PRO A 68 37.84 19.83 -9.92
N GLY A 69 39.02 19.34 -10.34
CA GLY A 69 39.16 18.07 -11.06
C GLY A 69 38.79 16.86 -10.20
N GLU A 70 39.34 16.79 -8.99
CA GLU A 70 39.03 15.73 -8.02
C GLU A 70 37.57 15.78 -7.54
N LEU A 71 37.05 16.98 -7.28
CA LEU A 71 35.65 17.21 -6.95
C LEU A 71 34.74 16.69 -8.06
N GLY A 72 35.05 16.95 -9.33
CA GLY A 72 34.18 16.61 -10.46
C GLY A 72 33.85 15.11 -10.62
N ARG A 73 34.78 14.19 -10.29
CA ARG A 73 34.56 12.73 -10.41
C ARG A 73 33.76 12.18 -9.24
N ILE A 74 34.15 12.55 -8.02
CA ILE A 74 33.40 12.22 -6.80
C ILE A 74 31.98 12.79 -6.93
N ALA A 75 31.89 14.00 -7.51
CA ALA A 75 30.64 14.69 -7.69
C ALA A 75 29.66 13.96 -8.61
N ALA A 76 30.14 13.38 -9.70
CA ALA A 76 29.25 12.71 -10.66
C ALA A 76 28.54 11.49 -10.08
N GLN A 77 29.26 10.65 -9.35
CA GLN A 77 28.70 9.41 -8.79
C GLN A 77 27.77 9.71 -7.61
N THR A 78 28.20 10.57 -6.70
CA THR A 78 27.42 10.90 -5.50
C THR A 78 26.15 11.68 -5.87
N ALA A 79 26.21 12.68 -6.76
CA ALA A 79 25.02 13.40 -7.19
C ALA A 79 24.01 12.49 -7.85
N LYS A 80 24.45 11.64 -8.79
CA LYS A 80 23.57 10.67 -9.45
C LYS A 80 22.87 9.76 -8.42
N GLN A 81 23.59 9.29 -7.41
CA GLN A 81 23.02 8.43 -6.37
C GLN A 81 22.00 9.17 -5.50
N VAL A 82 22.30 10.40 -5.07
CA VAL A 82 21.38 11.24 -4.28
C VAL A 82 20.13 11.56 -5.06
N ILE A 83 20.29 11.93 -6.33
CA ILE A 83 19.19 12.18 -7.25
C ILE A 83 18.29 10.97 -7.32
N ILE A 84 18.83 9.78 -7.65
CA ILE A 84 18.05 8.53 -7.73
C ILE A 84 17.33 8.24 -6.41
N GLN A 85 18.01 8.49 -5.29
CA GLN A 85 17.40 8.33 -3.97
C GLN A 85 16.23 9.31 -3.76
N LYS A 86 16.37 10.58 -4.14
CA LYS A 86 15.30 11.58 -4.06
C LYS A 86 14.12 11.24 -4.97
N ILE A 87 14.36 10.71 -6.17
CA ILE A 87 13.29 10.21 -7.05
C ILE A 87 12.49 9.13 -6.31
N ARG A 88 13.19 8.14 -5.75
CA ARG A 88 12.55 7.03 -5.03
C ARG A 88 11.81 7.49 -3.77
N GLU A 89 12.35 8.47 -3.05
CA GLU A 89 11.69 9.05 -1.87
C GLU A 89 10.38 9.74 -2.26
N ALA A 90 10.38 10.55 -3.31
CA ALA A 90 9.16 11.20 -3.79
C ALA A 90 8.14 10.21 -4.34
N GLU A 91 8.58 9.18 -5.08
CA GLU A 91 7.69 8.11 -5.53
C GLU A 91 7.08 7.34 -4.37
N ARG A 92 7.87 7.02 -3.35
CA ARG A 92 7.37 6.40 -2.12
C ARG A 92 6.32 7.28 -1.45
N ASP A 93 6.58 8.58 -1.31
CA ASP A 93 5.68 9.48 -0.59
C ASP A 93 4.33 9.63 -1.34
N ALA A 94 4.36 9.73 -2.67
CA ALA A 94 3.16 9.71 -3.50
C ALA A 94 2.37 8.40 -3.36
N LEU A 95 3.06 7.25 -3.39
CA LEU A 95 2.44 5.94 -3.21
C LEU A 95 1.85 5.77 -1.80
N ILE A 96 2.47 6.33 -0.77
CA ILE A 96 1.91 6.31 0.60
C ILE A 96 0.59 7.07 0.63
N GLU A 97 0.54 8.27 0.04
CA GLU A 97 -0.68 9.07 0.00
C GLU A 97 -1.82 8.33 -0.73
N GLU A 98 -1.51 7.70 -1.87
CA GLU A 98 -2.45 6.85 -2.63
C GLU A 98 -2.96 5.68 -1.79
N PHE A 99 -2.07 4.83 -1.26
CA PHE A 99 -2.48 3.63 -0.52
C PHE A 99 -3.09 3.94 0.85
N GLN A 100 -2.82 5.12 1.44
CA GLN A 100 -3.52 5.56 2.64
C GLN A 100 -5.02 5.77 2.40
N GLN A 101 -5.41 6.21 1.20
CA GLN A 101 -6.83 6.31 0.82
C GLN A 101 -7.47 4.93 0.62
N GLU A 102 -6.64 3.93 0.29
CA GLU A 102 -7.04 2.53 0.14
C GLU A 102 -7.09 1.75 1.48
N LEU A 103 -6.78 2.40 2.62
CA LEU A 103 -6.96 1.76 3.93
C LEU A 103 -8.40 1.27 4.08
N ASP A 104 -8.55 0.05 4.60
CA ASP A 104 -9.83 -0.63 4.76
C ASP A 104 -10.60 -0.90 3.44
N GLN A 105 -9.98 -0.69 2.28
CA GLN A 105 -10.49 -1.06 0.96
C GLN A 105 -9.97 -2.43 0.54
N MET A 106 -10.75 -3.10 -0.33
CA MET A 106 -10.34 -4.37 -0.94
C MET A 106 -9.54 -4.10 -2.20
N VAL A 107 -8.32 -4.60 -2.23
CA VAL A 107 -7.43 -4.57 -3.40
C VAL A 107 -7.28 -5.97 -3.98
N SER A 108 -7.04 -6.05 -5.29
CA SER A 108 -6.70 -7.29 -5.99
C SER A 108 -5.24 -7.24 -6.43
N GLY A 109 -4.50 -8.31 -6.19
CA GLY A 109 -3.10 -8.44 -6.59
C GLY A 109 -2.75 -9.82 -7.10
N THR A 110 -1.50 -9.98 -7.50
CA THR A 110 -0.94 -11.26 -7.94
C THR A 110 0.12 -11.72 -6.95
N ILE A 111 0.01 -12.95 -6.46
CA ILE A 111 1.01 -13.55 -5.57
C ILE A 111 2.31 -13.73 -6.33
N THR A 112 3.39 -13.13 -5.84
CA THR A 112 4.72 -13.27 -6.44
C THR A 112 5.50 -14.39 -5.78
N ARG A 113 5.42 -14.46 -4.45
CA ARG A 113 6.16 -15.44 -3.64
C ARG A 113 5.39 -15.78 -2.37
N SER A 114 5.46 -17.03 -1.93
CA SER A 114 4.92 -17.46 -0.65
C SER A 114 6.04 -18.17 0.12
N ASP A 115 6.61 -17.47 1.10
CA ASP A 115 7.57 -18.05 2.04
C ASP A 115 6.79 -18.32 3.33
N GLY A 116 6.99 -19.45 4.02
CA GLY A 116 6.08 -19.92 5.11
C GLY A 116 5.75 -18.94 6.26
N GLY A 117 6.38 -17.76 6.33
CA GLY A 117 6.04 -16.66 7.24
C GLY A 117 5.18 -15.53 6.65
N ALA A 118 5.23 -15.27 5.34
CA ALA A 118 4.43 -14.24 4.66
C ALA A 118 4.34 -14.47 3.15
N THR A 119 3.20 -14.10 2.57
CA THR A 119 3.00 -14.10 1.12
C THR A 119 3.22 -12.70 0.57
N THR A 120 4.00 -12.57 -0.49
CA THR A 120 4.25 -11.30 -1.19
C THR A 120 3.26 -11.18 -2.34
N VAL A 121 2.59 -10.03 -2.42
CA VAL A 121 1.53 -9.75 -3.40
C VAL A 121 1.93 -8.50 -4.19
N SER A 122 1.97 -8.60 -5.51
CA SER A 122 2.16 -7.45 -6.39
C SER A 122 0.82 -6.74 -6.62
N LEU A 123 0.79 -5.45 -6.31
CA LEU A 123 -0.31 -4.51 -6.59
C LEU A 123 0.09 -3.58 -7.75
N GLY A 124 0.73 -4.13 -8.78
CA GLY A 124 1.32 -3.34 -9.86
C GLY A 124 2.70 -2.82 -9.48
N GLN A 125 2.81 -1.53 -9.15
CA GLN A 125 4.10 -0.89 -8.84
C GLN A 125 4.58 -1.12 -7.39
N VAL A 126 3.69 -1.59 -6.51
CA VAL A 126 3.98 -1.82 -5.10
C VAL A 126 3.96 -3.31 -4.78
N GLU A 127 4.96 -3.75 -4.00
CA GLU A 127 4.96 -5.05 -3.35
C GLU A 127 4.33 -4.93 -1.96
N ALA A 128 3.20 -5.59 -1.78
CA ALA A 128 2.53 -5.72 -0.51
C ALA A 128 2.86 -7.07 0.14
N ILE A 129 2.68 -7.16 1.45
CA ILE A 129 2.83 -8.40 2.20
C ILE A 129 1.49 -8.81 2.80
N LEU A 130 1.20 -10.10 2.76
CA LEU A 130 0.10 -10.76 3.45
C LEU A 130 0.72 -11.70 4.51
N PRO A 131 0.90 -11.22 5.76
CA PRO A 131 1.52 -12.00 6.83
C PRO A 131 0.71 -13.25 7.18
N ARG A 132 1.36 -14.30 7.69
CA ARG A 132 0.68 -15.54 8.09
C ARG A 132 -0.49 -15.35 9.08
N GLY A 133 -0.37 -14.40 10.01
CA GLY A 133 -1.45 -14.08 10.97
C GLY A 133 -2.67 -13.41 10.34
N GLU A 134 -2.51 -12.86 9.14
CA GLU A 134 -3.53 -12.15 8.38
C GLU A 134 -4.05 -12.99 7.19
N GLN A 135 -3.58 -14.24 7.05
CA GLN A 135 -4.09 -15.22 6.07
C GLN A 135 -5.24 -16.02 6.67
N ILE A 136 -6.19 -16.43 5.83
CA ILE A 136 -7.25 -17.33 6.28
C ILE A 136 -6.61 -18.68 6.67
N PRO A 137 -6.89 -19.24 7.86
CA PRO A 137 -6.32 -20.52 8.27
C PRO A 137 -6.62 -21.65 7.27
N GLY A 138 -5.57 -22.36 6.82
CA GLY A 138 -5.70 -23.46 5.86
C GLY A 138 -5.66 -23.03 4.38
N GLU A 139 -5.64 -21.73 4.10
CA GLU A 139 -5.51 -21.21 2.74
C GLU A 139 -4.13 -21.50 2.16
N SER A 140 -4.09 -21.82 0.87
CA SER A 140 -2.85 -22.06 0.12
C SER A 140 -2.69 -20.99 -0.95
N HIS A 141 -1.48 -20.47 -1.07
CA HIS A 141 -1.12 -19.41 -2.01
C HIS A 141 0.02 -19.88 -2.91
N HIS A 142 -0.22 -19.93 -4.21
CA HIS A 142 0.79 -20.27 -5.21
C HIS A 142 1.21 -19.05 -6.01
N ALA A 143 2.44 -19.08 -6.52
CA ALA A 143 2.96 -18.01 -7.36
C ALA A 143 2.09 -17.84 -8.62
N ASN A 144 1.88 -16.58 -9.00
CA ASN A 144 1.04 -16.11 -10.11
C ASN A 144 -0.48 -16.27 -9.91
N GLU A 145 -0.95 -16.74 -8.76
CA GLU A 145 -2.38 -16.70 -8.42
C GLU A 145 -2.82 -15.28 -8.08
N ARG A 146 -4.10 -14.97 -8.37
CA ARG A 146 -4.72 -13.72 -7.93
C ARG A 146 -5.22 -13.86 -6.51
N VAL A 147 -5.11 -12.80 -5.74
CA VAL A 147 -5.60 -12.74 -4.36
C VAL A 147 -6.27 -11.39 -4.12
N ARG A 148 -7.44 -11.43 -3.47
CA ARG A 148 -8.13 -10.23 -2.97
C ARG A 148 -7.86 -10.07 -1.48
N ALA A 149 -7.59 -8.88 -1.01
CA ALA A 149 -7.34 -8.64 0.42
C ALA A 149 -7.64 -7.20 0.81
N ILE A 150 -7.83 -6.97 2.10
CA ILE A 150 -8.00 -5.61 2.66
C ILE A 150 -6.63 -5.01 2.96
N VAL A 151 -6.43 -3.74 2.61
CA VAL A 151 -5.26 -2.99 3.08
C VAL A 151 -5.48 -2.58 4.54
N ILE A 152 -4.67 -3.10 5.46
CA ILE A 152 -4.79 -2.82 6.90
C ILE A 152 -3.71 -1.86 7.43
N GLU A 153 -2.60 -1.72 6.71
CA GLU A 153 -1.51 -0.84 7.12
C GLU A 153 -0.69 -0.38 5.92
N VAL A 154 -0.32 0.91 5.92
CA VAL A 154 0.59 1.52 4.93
C VAL A 154 1.64 2.31 5.70
N LYS A 155 2.92 1.91 5.57
CA LYS A 155 4.04 2.56 6.27
C LYS A 155 5.25 2.74 5.35
N PRO A 156 6.07 3.78 5.56
CA PRO A 156 7.36 3.90 4.89
C PRO A 156 8.34 2.82 5.38
N GLN A 157 9.11 2.25 4.46
CA GLN A 157 10.20 1.32 4.76
C GLN A 157 11.44 1.68 3.93
N GLY A 158 12.27 2.58 4.47
CA GLY A 158 13.40 3.13 3.72
C GLY A 158 12.91 3.88 2.48
N SER A 159 13.40 3.51 1.30
CA SER A 159 12.98 4.08 0.00
C SER A 159 11.79 3.35 -0.65
N ARG A 160 11.16 2.40 0.05
CA ARG A 160 9.98 1.66 -0.43
C ARG A 160 8.77 1.92 0.47
N VAL A 161 7.59 1.62 -0.05
CA VAL A 161 6.35 1.56 0.73
C VAL A 161 6.14 0.13 1.20
N LYS A 162 5.78 -0.03 2.47
CA LYS A 162 5.30 -1.29 3.02
C LYS A 162 3.78 -1.22 3.13
N VAL A 163 3.10 -2.04 2.32
CA VAL A 163 1.66 -2.24 2.40
C VAL A 163 1.41 -3.61 3.03
N VAL A 164 0.60 -3.65 4.09
CA VAL A 164 0.19 -4.90 4.74
C VAL A 164 -1.26 -5.17 4.41
N LEU A 165 -1.49 -6.38 3.92
CA LEU A 165 -2.78 -6.89 3.53
C LEU A 165 -3.33 -7.86 4.58
N SER A 166 -4.65 -8.01 4.59
CA SER A 166 -5.35 -9.00 5.40
C SER A 166 -6.49 -9.65 4.67
N ARG A 167 -6.58 -10.97 4.81
CA ARG A 167 -7.72 -11.78 4.41
C ARG A 167 -8.57 -12.23 5.59
N THR A 168 -8.11 -12.04 6.82
CA THR A 168 -8.87 -12.28 8.07
C THR A 168 -9.74 -11.08 8.45
N HIS A 169 -9.44 -9.88 7.94
CA HIS A 169 -10.18 -8.67 8.27
C HIS A 169 -11.67 -8.75 7.89
N ILE A 170 -12.53 -8.26 8.79
CA ILE A 170 -14.00 -8.36 8.65
C ILE A 170 -14.53 -7.68 7.38
N ARG A 171 -13.91 -6.56 6.98
CA ARG A 171 -14.30 -5.83 5.77
C ARG A 171 -14.11 -6.63 4.48
N LEU A 172 -13.29 -7.69 4.45
CA LEU A 172 -13.18 -8.52 3.26
C LEU A 172 -14.53 -9.13 2.89
N VAL A 173 -15.27 -9.66 3.88
CA VAL A 173 -16.60 -10.22 3.65
C VAL A 173 -17.55 -9.14 3.14
N GLN A 174 -17.55 -7.97 3.79
CA GLN A 174 -18.38 -6.84 3.37
C GLN A 174 -18.12 -6.44 1.91
N ARG A 175 -16.86 -6.27 1.50
CA ARG A 175 -16.53 -5.88 0.12
C ARG A 175 -16.85 -6.94 -0.91
N LEU A 176 -16.73 -8.23 -0.55
CA LEU A 176 -17.14 -9.32 -1.43
C LEU A 176 -18.66 -9.33 -1.61
N PHE A 177 -19.44 -9.03 -0.57
CA PHE A 177 -20.89 -8.87 -0.69
C PHE A 177 -21.26 -7.69 -1.58
N GLU A 178 -20.66 -6.51 -1.37
CA GLU A 178 -20.87 -5.32 -2.19
C GLU A 178 -20.54 -5.59 -3.68
N GLN A 179 -19.48 -6.36 -3.96
CA GLN A 179 -19.09 -6.69 -5.34
C GLN A 179 -20.02 -7.74 -5.99
N GLU A 180 -20.46 -8.75 -5.24
CA GLU A 180 -21.21 -9.89 -5.78
C GLU A 180 -22.73 -9.63 -5.87
N ILE A 181 -23.27 -8.76 -5.01
CA ILE A 181 -24.71 -8.55 -4.83
C ILE A 181 -25.07 -7.10 -5.24
N PRO A 182 -25.65 -6.89 -6.43
CA PRO A 182 -26.00 -5.57 -6.95
C PRO A 182 -26.91 -4.78 -6.01
N GLU A 183 -27.84 -5.45 -5.33
CA GLU A 183 -28.79 -4.81 -4.43
C GLU A 183 -28.10 -4.16 -3.21
N ILE A 184 -26.90 -4.63 -2.83
CA ILE A 184 -26.08 -3.99 -1.79
C ILE A 184 -25.31 -2.79 -2.39
N ALA A 185 -24.78 -2.94 -3.61
CA ALA A 185 -24.09 -1.85 -4.31
C ALA A 185 -25.02 -0.67 -4.63
N ASP A 186 -26.29 -0.95 -4.94
CA ASP A 186 -27.34 0.03 -5.19
C ASP A 186 -28.01 0.55 -3.90
N GLU A 187 -27.49 0.17 -2.72
CA GLU A 187 -27.98 0.58 -1.39
C GLU A 187 -29.46 0.21 -1.10
N VAL A 188 -30.03 -0.76 -1.83
CA VAL A 188 -31.37 -1.31 -1.59
C VAL A 188 -31.35 -2.28 -0.40
N ILE A 189 -30.24 -3.00 -0.23
CA ILE A 189 -29.95 -3.88 0.90
C ILE A 189 -28.79 -3.29 1.68
N THR A 190 -28.94 -3.20 3.00
CA THR A 190 -27.89 -2.76 3.92
C THR A 190 -27.36 -3.95 4.70
N ILE A 191 -26.02 -4.04 4.85
CA ILE A 191 -25.39 -4.93 5.82
C ILE A 191 -25.36 -4.20 7.17
N ASN A 192 -26.29 -4.54 8.07
CA ASN A 192 -26.45 -3.86 9.35
C ASN A 192 -25.39 -4.30 10.36
N ASN A 193 -25.03 -5.59 10.34
CA ASN A 193 -24.06 -6.14 11.28
C ASN A 193 -23.34 -7.36 10.69
N LEU A 194 -22.09 -7.56 11.09
CA LEU A 194 -21.26 -8.66 10.65
C LEU A 194 -20.42 -9.20 11.82
N SER A 195 -20.35 -10.52 11.94
CA SER A 195 -19.45 -11.20 12.87
C SER A 195 -18.71 -12.29 12.13
N ARG A 196 -17.40 -12.40 12.34
CA ARG A 196 -16.53 -13.26 11.54
C ARG A 196 -15.53 -14.03 12.38
N GLU A 197 -15.47 -15.33 12.14
CA GLU A 197 -14.39 -16.24 12.48
C GLU A 197 -13.71 -16.69 11.17
N PRO A 198 -12.56 -16.08 10.79
CA PRO A 198 -11.97 -16.25 9.47
C PRO A 198 -11.70 -17.71 9.11
N GLY A 199 -12.13 -18.13 7.91
CA GLY A 199 -11.97 -19.51 7.42
C GLY A 199 -12.91 -20.53 8.04
N TYR A 200 -13.77 -20.12 8.98
CA TYR A 200 -14.69 -21.02 9.66
C TYR A 200 -16.15 -20.62 9.45
N ARG A 201 -16.52 -19.42 9.92
CA ARG A 201 -17.91 -18.94 9.86
C ARG A 201 -18.01 -17.42 9.93
N SER A 202 -18.84 -16.85 9.07
CA SER A 202 -19.35 -15.48 9.17
C SER A 202 -20.86 -15.47 9.33
N LYS A 203 -21.37 -14.58 10.18
CA LYS A 203 -22.79 -14.22 10.27
C LYS A 203 -22.97 -12.81 9.75
N VAL A 204 -23.90 -12.65 8.81
CA VAL A 204 -24.17 -11.37 8.13
C VAL A 204 -25.65 -11.04 8.31
N ALA A 205 -25.94 -9.96 9.02
CA ALA A 205 -27.31 -9.49 9.22
C ALA A 205 -27.63 -8.38 8.23
N VAL A 206 -28.69 -8.57 7.44
CA VAL A 206 -29.08 -7.68 6.35
C VAL A 206 -30.54 -7.23 6.47
N SER A 207 -30.81 -6.01 6.03
CA SER A 207 -32.16 -5.46 5.88
C SER A 207 -32.32 -4.88 4.48
N SER A 208 -33.56 -4.65 4.04
CA SER A 208 -33.84 -3.93 2.79
C SER A 208 -34.68 -2.69 3.05
N SER A 209 -34.38 -1.62 2.32
CA SER A 209 -35.20 -0.41 2.28
C SER A 209 -36.48 -0.59 1.44
N ASP A 210 -36.53 -1.56 0.52
CA ASP A 210 -37.71 -1.92 -0.27
C ASP A 210 -38.33 -3.23 0.25
N GLN A 211 -39.53 -3.14 0.81
CA GLN A 211 -40.26 -4.31 1.35
C GLN A 211 -40.59 -5.38 0.29
N ARG A 212 -40.51 -5.05 -1.00
CA ARG A 212 -40.72 -6.00 -2.10
C ARG A 212 -39.47 -6.84 -2.40
N VAL A 213 -38.32 -6.45 -1.85
CA VAL A 213 -37.05 -7.15 -2.03
C VAL A 213 -36.77 -8.04 -0.83
N ASP A 214 -36.70 -9.35 -1.07
CA ASP A 214 -36.23 -10.27 -0.05
C ASP A 214 -34.70 -10.20 0.08
N CYS A 215 -34.21 -9.50 1.11
CA CYS A 215 -32.78 -9.29 1.30
C CYS A 215 -31.98 -10.59 1.48
N VAL A 216 -32.54 -11.60 2.15
CA VAL A 216 -31.83 -12.88 2.36
C VAL A 216 -31.75 -13.62 1.02
N GLY A 217 -32.87 -13.78 0.32
CA GLY A 217 -32.91 -14.44 -0.99
C GLY A 217 -32.07 -13.75 -2.05
N ALA A 218 -32.04 -12.41 -2.08
CA ALA A 218 -31.22 -11.64 -3.01
C ALA A 218 -29.72 -11.86 -2.79
N CYS A 219 -29.27 -11.90 -1.53
CA CYS A 219 -27.87 -12.20 -1.20
C CYS A 219 -27.50 -13.64 -1.57
N VAL A 220 -28.36 -14.62 -1.26
CA VAL A 220 -28.13 -16.04 -1.61
C VAL A 220 -28.08 -16.23 -3.14
N GLY A 221 -28.97 -15.56 -3.87
CA GLY A 221 -29.10 -15.67 -5.31
C GLY A 221 -29.72 -17.01 -5.75
N VAL A 222 -29.91 -17.16 -7.07
CA VAL A 222 -30.53 -18.35 -7.66
C VAL A 222 -29.70 -19.59 -7.30
N ARG A 223 -30.31 -20.53 -6.56
CA ARG A 223 -29.66 -21.76 -6.05
C ARG A 223 -28.38 -21.51 -5.23
N GLY A 224 -28.26 -20.36 -4.58
CA GLY A 224 -27.10 -20.05 -3.73
C GLY A 224 -25.84 -19.64 -4.48
N ASN A 225 -25.91 -19.35 -5.78
CA ASN A 225 -24.71 -19.16 -6.59
C ASN A 225 -23.86 -17.95 -6.17
N ARG A 226 -24.51 -16.82 -5.80
CA ARG A 226 -23.80 -15.61 -5.37
C ARG A 226 -23.02 -15.88 -4.09
N ILE A 227 -23.68 -16.44 -3.07
CA ILE A 227 -23.04 -16.79 -1.80
C ILE A 227 -21.95 -17.84 -1.99
N LYS A 228 -22.16 -18.81 -2.87
CA LYS A 228 -21.14 -19.81 -3.16
C LYS A 228 -19.85 -19.16 -3.69
N ASN A 229 -19.95 -18.18 -4.57
CA ASN A 229 -18.77 -17.46 -5.08
C ASN A 229 -17.99 -16.75 -3.95
N ILE A 230 -18.70 -16.15 -2.99
CA ILE A 230 -18.08 -15.50 -1.83
C ILE A 230 -17.44 -16.54 -0.89
N VAL A 231 -18.14 -17.65 -0.61
CA VAL A 231 -17.63 -18.77 0.21
C VAL A 231 -16.36 -19.37 -0.42
N ASP A 232 -16.37 -19.58 -1.72
CA ASP A 232 -15.23 -20.13 -2.47
C ASP A 232 -14.04 -19.15 -2.44
N GLU A 233 -14.29 -17.84 -2.57
CA GLU A 233 -13.25 -16.81 -2.40
C GLU A 233 -12.68 -16.77 -0.98
N LEU A 234 -13.46 -17.12 0.04
CA LEU A 234 -13.03 -17.16 1.45
C LEU A 234 -12.54 -18.55 1.89
N ALA A 235 -12.08 -19.37 0.93
CA ALA A 235 -11.51 -20.70 1.18
C ALA A 235 -12.47 -21.66 1.91
N GLY A 236 -13.78 -21.56 1.65
CA GLY A 236 -14.80 -22.42 2.24
C GLY A 236 -15.36 -21.94 3.57
N GLU A 237 -15.07 -20.69 3.99
CA GLU A 237 -15.69 -20.05 5.15
C GLU A 237 -17.22 -20.11 5.03
N ARG A 238 -17.92 -20.67 6.02
CA ARG A 238 -19.39 -20.77 5.99
C ARG A 238 -20.03 -19.42 6.25
N ILE A 239 -21.07 -19.06 5.50
CA ILE A 239 -21.73 -17.76 5.66
C ILE A 239 -23.21 -17.99 5.96
N ASP A 240 -23.66 -17.53 7.13
CA ASP A 240 -25.07 -17.49 7.48
C ASP A 240 -25.58 -16.06 7.27
N ILE A 241 -26.65 -15.92 6.49
CA ILE A 241 -27.29 -14.63 6.22
C ILE A 241 -28.63 -14.61 6.94
N VAL A 242 -28.82 -13.61 7.78
CA VAL A 242 -29.99 -13.49 8.64
C VAL A 242 -30.66 -12.13 8.42
N ARG A 243 -31.98 -12.08 8.67
CA ARG A 243 -32.70 -10.82 8.59
C ARG A 243 -32.38 -9.97 9.82
N TRP A 244 -31.91 -8.75 9.58
CA TRP A 244 -31.77 -7.74 10.62
C TRP A 244 -33.15 -7.24 11.06
N ASP A 245 -33.27 -6.98 12.35
CA ASP A 245 -34.37 -6.24 12.95
C ASP A 245 -33.80 -5.33 14.04
N ASP A 246 -34.41 -4.18 14.25
CA ASP A 246 -33.99 -3.26 15.32
C ASP A 246 -34.51 -3.75 16.69
N ASP A 247 -35.54 -4.60 16.71
CA ASP A 247 -36.01 -5.28 17.91
C ASP A 247 -35.09 -6.46 18.26
N PRO A 248 -34.38 -6.43 19.42
CA PRO A 248 -33.54 -7.54 19.85
C PRO A 248 -34.32 -8.84 20.05
N GLU A 249 -35.60 -8.80 20.39
CA GLU A 249 -36.44 -10.00 20.54
C GLU A 249 -36.63 -10.73 19.20
N VAL A 250 -36.51 -10.02 18.08
CA VAL A 250 -36.55 -10.59 16.73
C VAL A 250 -35.13 -10.91 16.21
N LEU A 251 -34.17 -10.02 16.42
CA LEU A 251 -32.81 -10.19 15.92
C LEU A 251 -32.08 -11.37 16.57
N ILE A 252 -32.23 -11.57 17.88
CA ILE A 252 -31.49 -12.63 18.60
C ILE A 252 -31.86 -14.02 18.08
N PRO A 253 -33.16 -14.41 17.98
CA PRO A 253 -33.54 -15.67 17.36
C PRO A 253 -33.03 -15.82 15.92
N ASN A 254 -33.10 -14.75 15.11
CA ASN A 254 -32.58 -14.78 13.75
C ASN A 254 -31.08 -15.08 13.72
N ALA A 255 -30.29 -14.46 14.60
CA ALA A 255 -28.84 -14.68 14.68
C ALA A 255 -28.47 -16.10 15.12
N LEU A 256 -29.34 -16.79 15.86
CA LEU A 256 -29.13 -18.16 16.33
C LEU A 256 -29.37 -19.21 15.22
N GLN A 257 -30.02 -18.86 14.11
CA GLN A 257 -30.22 -19.77 12.99
C GLN A 257 -28.87 -20.36 12.49
N PRO A 258 -28.85 -21.65 12.10
CA PRO A 258 -30.00 -22.55 11.91
C PRO A 258 -30.44 -23.33 13.16
N ALA A 259 -29.93 -23.02 14.36
CA ALA A 259 -30.44 -23.62 15.59
C ALA A 259 -31.83 -23.07 15.91
N GLU A 260 -32.69 -23.93 16.48
CA GLU A 260 -34.04 -23.59 16.98
C GLU A 260 -34.02 -23.24 18.47
#